data_AF-A0A0Q4MRZ5-F1
#
_entry.id   AF-A0A0Q4MRZ5-F1
#
_cell.length_a   1.000
_cell.length_b   1.000
_cell.length_c   1.000
_cell.angle_alpha   90.00
_cell.angle_beta   90.00
_cell.angle_gamma   90.00
#
_symmetry.space_group_name_H-M   'P 1'
#
loop_
_entity.id
_entity.type
_entity.pdbx_description
1 polymer ?
#
loop_
_entity_poly.entity_id
_entity_poly.type
_entity_poly.pdbx_seq_one_letter_code
_entity_poly.pdbx_strand_id
1 'polypeptide(L)' 'MSKADNKFVNVSQNYELEDWLYRNHFSKRKTNVQALQHIIVQVKGGNTAHNLSWAALDEALLKQPALFIELAPVGG' A
#
# COMPACT_ATOMS: atom_id res chain seq x y z
N MET A 1 -5.04 -15.42 -5.87
CA MET A 1 -4.97 -15.69 -7.33
C MET A 1 -3.51 -15.57 -7.74
N SER A 2 -2.95 -16.51 -8.52
CA SER A 2 -1.63 -16.34 -9.13
C SER A 2 -1.73 -15.43 -10.36
N LYS A 3 -1.94 -14.13 -10.13
CA LYS A 3 -1.32 -13.14 -11.01
C LYS A 3 0.10 -13.01 -10.51
N ALA A 4 1.06 -12.86 -11.42
CA ALA A 4 2.43 -12.51 -11.04
C ALA A 4 2.35 -11.14 -10.35
N ASP A 5 2.11 -11.13 -9.03
CA ASP A 5 2.20 -9.94 -8.22
C ASP A 5 3.58 -9.36 -8.52
N ASN A 6 3.62 -8.18 -9.13
CA ASN A 6 4.90 -7.52 -9.36
C ASN A 6 5.62 -7.53 -8.03
N LYS A 7 6.85 -8.07 -8.00
CA LYS A 7 7.66 -8.11 -6.77
C LYS A 7 7.75 -6.73 -6.11
N PHE A 8 7.54 -5.68 -6.90
CA PHE A 8 7.56 -4.29 -6.53
C PHE A 8 6.19 -3.63 -6.70
N VAL A 9 5.89 -2.71 -5.81
CA VAL A 9 4.70 -1.87 -5.81
C VAL A 9 4.72 -0.94 -7.00
N ASN A 10 3.72 -1.05 -7.89
CA ASN A 10 3.50 -0.12 -8.98
C ASN A 10 2.36 0.85 -8.65
N VAL A 11 2.71 2.07 -8.24
CA VAL A 11 1.73 3.10 -7.87
C VAL A 11 0.85 3.58 -9.03
N SER A 12 1.24 3.33 -10.28
CA SER A 12 0.46 3.64 -11.48
C SER A 12 -0.65 2.62 -11.77
N GLN A 13 -0.66 1.48 -11.05
CA GLN A 13 -1.64 0.42 -11.21
C GLN A 13 -2.57 0.37 -9.99
N ASN A 14 -3.66 1.16 -10.05
CA ASN A 14 -4.62 1.25 -8.95
C ASN A 14 -5.20 -0.09 -8.48
N TYR A 15 -5.34 -1.07 -9.37
CA TYR A 15 -5.89 -2.38 -9.01
C TYR A 15 -4.98 -3.17 -8.05
N GLU A 16 -3.64 -3.02 -8.13
CA GLU A 16 -2.73 -3.69 -7.19
C GLU A 16 -2.79 -3.03 -5.81
N LEU A 17 -2.92 -1.69 -5.77
CA LEU A 17 -3.11 -0.92 -4.54
C LEU A 17 -4.44 -1.28 -3.87
N GLU A 18 -5.52 -1.35 -4.64
CA GLU A 18 -6.84 -1.78 -4.15
C GLU A 18 -6.83 -3.21 -3.62
N ASP A 19 -6.13 -4.13 -4.30
CA ASP A 19 -6.01 -5.51 -3.85
C ASP A 19 -5.20 -5.62 -2.56
N TRP A 20 -4.12 -4.85 -2.42
CA TRP A 20 -3.37 -4.76 -1.16
C TRP A 20 -4.23 -4.19 -0.02
N LEU A 21 -4.99 -3.12 -0.27
CA LEU A 21 -5.92 -2.53 0.71
C LEU A 21 -6.93 -3.57 1.17
N TYR A 22 -7.56 -4.27 0.23
CA TYR A 22 -8.57 -5.28 0.53
C TYR A 22 -8.01 -6.47 1.31
N ARG A 23 -6.82 -6.97 0.94
CA ARG A 23 -6.11 -8.04 1.68
C ARG A 23 -5.80 -7.65 3.13
N ASN A 24 -5.55 -6.36 3.36
CA ASN A 24 -5.25 -5.80 4.69
C ASN A 24 -6.48 -5.19 5.39
N HIS A 25 -7.70 -5.56 4.98
CA HIS A 25 -8.96 -5.11 5.60
C HIS A 25 -9.25 -3.60 5.52
N PHE A 26 -8.61 -2.90 4.60
CA PHE A 26 -8.90 -1.50 4.29
C PHE A 26 -9.88 -1.35 3.13
N SER A 27 -10.63 -0.25 3.14
CA SER A 27 -11.55 0.12 2.07
C SER A 27 -10.79 0.40 0.76
N LYS A 28 -11.36 -0.01 -0.38
CA LYS A 28 -10.83 0.28 -1.72
C LYS A 28 -11.20 1.66 -2.24
N ARG A 29 -11.69 2.56 -1.37
CA ARG A 29 -12.06 3.93 -1.75
C ARG A 29 -10.85 4.67 -2.32
N LYS A 30 -11.11 5.56 -3.27
CA LYS A 30 -10.07 6.41 -3.89
C LYS A 30 -9.21 7.17 -2.87
N THR A 31 -9.81 7.60 -1.76
CA THR A 31 -9.08 8.26 -0.65
C THR A 31 -8.03 7.36 -0.01
N ASN A 32 -8.35 6.08 0.23
CA ASN A 32 -7.40 5.11 0.76
C ASN A 32 -6.32 4.75 -0.27
N VAL A 33 -6.69 4.66 -1.56
CA VAL A 33 -5.71 4.44 -2.64
C VAL A 33 -4.69 5.60 -2.68
N GLN A 34 -5.16 6.84 -2.59
CA GLN A 34 -4.31 8.02 -2.53
C GLN A 34 -3.45 8.02 -1.26
N ALA A 35 -4.05 7.80 -0.09
CA ALA A 35 -3.30 7.69 1.17
C ALA A 35 -2.22 6.60 1.10
N LEU A 36 -2.53 5.43 0.53
CA LEU A 36 -1.55 4.36 0.32
C LEU A 36 -0.40 4.80 -0.59
N GLN A 37 -0.67 5.54 -1.67
CA GLN A 37 0.40 6.11 -2.52
C GLN A 37 1.31 7.04 -1.72
N HIS A 38 0.77 7.87 -0.83
CA HIS A 38 1.57 8.72 0.06
C HIS A 38 2.40 7.90 1.06
N ILE A 39 1.80 6.87 1.68
CA ILE A 39 2.48 5.98 2.61
C ILE A 39 3.65 5.27 1.92
N ILE A 40 3.47 4.78 0.69
CA ILE A 40 4.54 4.14 -0.09
C ILE A 40 5.74 5.10 -0.27
N VAL A 41 5.49 6.39 -0.50
CA VAL A 41 6.56 7.40 -0.60
C VAL A 41 7.25 7.62 0.75
N GLN A 42 6.50 7.64 1.85
CA GLN A 42 7.05 7.77 3.20
C GLN A 42 7.87 6.54 3.62
N VAL A 43 7.40 5.33 3.32
CA VAL A 43 8.12 4.06 3.58
C VAL A 43 9.42 4.00 2.78
N LYS A 44 9.45 4.55 1.57
CA LYS A 44 10.68 4.74 0.78
C LYS A 44 11.63 5.80 1.36
N GLY A 45 11.22 6.54 2.40
CA GLY A 45 12.00 7.65 2.95
C GLY A 45 12.26 8.76 1.93
N GLY A 46 11.36 8.95 0.96
CA GLY A 46 11.57 9.89 -0.15
C GLY A 46 12.57 9.42 -1.22
N ASN A 47 13.18 8.24 -1.08
CA ASN A 47 14.08 7.68 -2.08
C ASN A 47 13.31 6.95 -3.18
N THR A 48 13.03 7.67 -4.28
CA THR A 48 12.28 7.14 -5.43
C THR A 48 13.12 6.22 -6.32
N ALA A 49 14.44 6.14 -6.13
CA ALA A 49 15.33 5.31 -6.93
C ALA A 49 15.18 3.81 -6.65
N HIS A 50 14.65 3.45 -5.47
CA HIS A 50 14.41 2.05 -5.11
C HIS A 50 12.93 1.67 -5.24
N ASN A 51 12.72 0.51 -5.86
CA ASN A 51 11.42 -0.12 -5.95
C ASN A 51 11.07 -0.74 -4.58
N LEU A 52 9.95 -0.32 -3.99
CA LEU A 52 9.43 -0.90 -2.76
C LEU A 52 8.74 -2.22 -3.10
N SER A 53 9.01 -3.30 -2.37
CA SER A 53 8.28 -4.55 -2.53
C SER A 53 6.99 -4.56 -1.71
N TRP A 54 6.01 -5.36 -2.12
CA TRP A 54 4.80 -5.57 -1.31
C TRP A 54 5.15 -6.11 0.08
N ALA A 55 6.11 -7.04 0.16
CA ALA A 55 6.59 -7.56 1.44
C ALA A 55 7.19 -6.48 2.36
N ALA A 56 7.91 -5.50 1.81
CA ALA A 56 8.43 -4.37 2.60
C ALA A 56 7.31 -3.42 3.05
N LEU A 57 6.25 -3.28 2.26
CA LEU A 57 5.05 -2.54 2.65
C LEU A 57 4.27 -3.26 3.77
N ASP A 58 4.14 -4.58 3.69
CA ASP A 58 3.55 -5.41 4.75
C ASP A 58 4.37 -5.33 6.05
N GLU A 59 5.70 -5.38 5.94
CA GLU A 59 6.59 -5.20 7.08
C GLU A 59 6.46 -3.80 7.70
N ALA A 60 6.30 -2.77 6.87
CA ALA A 60 6.04 -1.41 7.34
C ALA A 60 4.71 -1.29 8.07
N LEU A 61 3.65 -1.98 7.62
CA LEU A 61 2.36 -2.02 8.32
C LEU A 61 2.51 -2.60 9.74
N LEU A 62 3.33 -3.65 9.90
CA LEU A 62 3.58 -4.28 11.20
C LEU A 62 4.48 -3.43 12.12
N LYS A 63 5.54 -2.83 11.57
CA LYS A 63 6.54 -2.09 12.35
C LYS A 63 6.15 -0.64 12.64
N GLN A 64 5.38 -0.03 11.73
CA GLN A 64 5.03 1.39 11.76
C GLN A 64 3.53 1.60 11.46
N PRO A 65 2.62 0.99 12.24
CA PRO A 65 1.18 1.08 12.00
C PRO A 65 0.65 2.52 12.03
N ALA A 66 1.36 3.44 12.71
CA ALA A 66 1.04 4.86 12.74
C ALA A 66 1.01 5.51 11.35
N LEU A 67 1.79 5.02 10.38
CA LEU A 67 1.78 5.53 9.00
C LEU A 67 0.45 5.20 8.29
N PHE A 68 -0.24 4.14 8.73
CA PHE A 68 -1.43 3.60 8.07
C PHE A 68 -2.74 4.01 8.77
N ILE A 69 -2.66 4.87 9.78
CA ILE A 69 -3.81 5.28 10.60
C ILE A 69 -4.90 6.02 9.80
N GLU A 70 -4.52 6.66 8.70
CA GLU A 70 -5.43 7.38 7.81
C GLU A 70 -6.23 6.44 6.89
N LEU A 71 -5.87 5.16 6.81
CA LEU A 71 -6.57 4.18 5.99
C LEU A 71 -7.86 3.73 6.67
N ALA A 72 -8.99 4.03 6.05
CA ALA A 72 -10.29 3.60 6.55
C ALA A 72 -10.49 2.08 6.38
N PRO A 73 -11.05 1.37 7.36
CA PRO A 73 -11.37 -0.05 7.24
C PRO A 73 -12.50 -0.29 6.21
N VAL A 74 -12.63 -1.53 5.73
CA VAL A 74 -13.78 -1.93 4.90
C VAL A 74 -15.08 -1.66 5.65
N GLY A 75 -15.98 -0.86 5.06
CA GLY A 75 -17.30 -0.54 5.63
C GLY A 75 -17.37 0.73 6.48
N GLY A 76 -16.25 1.39 6.75
CA GLY A 76 -16.20 2.79 7.22
C GLY A 76 -16.33 3.78 6.06
#